data_AF-A0A1H4L2D0-F1
#
_entry.id   AF-A0A1H4L2D0-F1
#
_cell.length_a   1.000
_cell.length_b   1.000
_cell.length_c   1.000
_cell.angle_alpha   90.00
_cell.angle_beta   90.00
_cell.angle_gamma   90.00
#
_symmetry.space_group_name_H-M   'P 1'
#
loop_
_entity.id
_entity.type
_entity.pdbx_description
1 polymer ?
#
loop_
_entity_poly.entity_id
_entity_poly.type
_entity_poly.pdbx_seq_one_letter_code
_entity_poly.pdbx_strand_id
1 'polypeptide(L)'
;MKKTRIAIIGGGPAGLLLSHILELKGIDSIVLERQSKDYVLKRIRAGVLEYGTIKLLRDVDLGDRMDREGHLHDGTHIVWQERDPFFIDTVKYTGKPMMAYGQTAITEDLYAAREKAGAEIIDEAADVKLHDLTDDKPFVTYVKDGRQERIDCDFIAACDGFHGVGRQSIPTDILRTYEQVYPFGWLGIMSETPPLPDIIYAQHDNGFALASQRNPMLSRYYIQCDVNADLNDWPDDRFWEELKVRFPDELSRQIVTGPSIEKSIAPLRSFVAEPMRYGRMFLAGDAAHIVPPTGAKGLNLAVSDVYYLARAFETHYAKGNSAYLDDYSATALRRVWSAERLSWWLTKLLHVFPQETPFEKKVRINDYDHLCASERAQAALAEQYIGLPFED
;
A
#
# COMPACT_ATOMS: atom_id res chain seq x y z
N MET A 1 -4.92 -17.28 -30.19
CA MET A 1 -3.78 -17.44 -29.27
C MET A 1 -3.07 -16.11 -29.21
N LYS A 2 -3.11 -15.44 -28.05
CA LYS A 2 -2.47 -14.13 -27.86
C LYS A 2 -1.03 -14.34 -27.44
N LYS A 3 -0.14 -13.40 -27.78
CA LYS A 3 1.25 -13.40 -27.37
C LYS A 3 1.63 -12.01 -26.89
N THR A 4 2.41 -11.96 -25.82
CA THR A 4 2.98 -10.72 -25.28
C THR A 4 4.37 -11.00 -24.74
N ARG A 5 5.15 -9.97 -24.39
CA ARG A 5 6.41 -10.17 -23.67
C ARG A 5 6.13 -10.45 -22.20
N ILE A 6 5.29 -9.63 -21.57
CA ILE A 6 4.97 -9.71 -20.15
C ILE A 6 3.47 -9.90 -19.93
N ALA A 7 3.06 -11.02 -19.34
CA ALA A 7 1.70 -11.18 -18.83
C ALA A 7 1.62 -10.65 -17.39
N ILE A 8 0.72 -9.70 -17.13
CA ILE A 8 0.55 -9.07 -15.82
C ILE A 8 -0.75 -9.56 -15.21
N ILE A 9 -0.71 -10.13 -14.02
CA ILE A 9 -1.89 -10.63 -13.30
C ILE A 9 -2.28 -9.60 -12.25
N GLY A 10 -3.47 -9.01 -12.37
CA GLY A 10 -3.99 -7.96 -11.50
C GLY A 10 -3.98 -6.58 -12.15
N GLY A 11 -5.16 -5.97 -12.26
CA GLY A 11 -5.41 -4.60 -12.73
C GLY A 11 -5.46 -3.57 -11.60
N GLY A 12 -4.80 -3.85 -10.47
CA GLY A 12 -4.59 -2.86 -9.41
C GLY A 12 -3.49 -1.85 -9.76
N PRO A 13 -3.17 -0.91 -8.85
CA PRO A 13 -2.16 0.13 -9.11
C PRO A 13 -0.78 -0.45 -9.45
N ALA A 14 -0.36 -1.56 -8.84
CA ALA A 14 0.92 -2.20 -9.15
C ALA A 14 0.98 -2.71 -10.60
N GLY A 15 -0.02 -3.51 -11.02
CA GLY A 15 -0.03 -4.10 -12.36
C GLY A 15 -0.23 -3.06 -13.47
N LEU A 16 -1.11 -2.08 -13.25
CA LEU A 16 -1.31 -1.00 -14.20
C LEU A 16 -0.10 -0.07 -14.31
N LEU A 17 0.54 0.27 -13.19
CA LEU A 17 1.77 1.07 -13.21
C LEU A 17 2.90 0.33 -13.92
N LEU A 18 3.06 -0.98 -13.68
CA LEU A 18 4.03 -1.79 -14.41
C LEU A 18 3.73 -1.79 -15.91
N SER A 19 2.48 -2.03 -16.31
CA SER A 19 2.08 -1.99 -17.73
C SER A 19 2.37 -0.62 -18.36
N HIS A 20 2.12 0.47 -17.64
CA HIS A 20 2.40 1.83 -18.08
C HIS A 20 3.89 2.07 -18.30
N ILE A 21 4.74 1.70 -17.34
CA ILE A 21 6.19 1.88 -17.47
C ILE A 21 6.74 1.02 -18.59
N LEU A 22 6.29 -0.24 -18.72
CA LEU A 22 6.73 -1.13 -19.79
C LEU A 22 6.39 -0.57 -21.19
N GLU A 23 5.21 0.05 -21.35
CA GLU A 23 4.84 0.75 -22.59
C GLU A 23 5.81 1.87 -22.93
N LEU A 24 6.14 2.74 -21.96
CA LEU A 24 7.11 3.83 -22.15
C LEU A 24 8.49 3.31 -22.57
N LYS A 25 8.78 2.04 -22.29
CA LYS A 25 10.02 1.35 -22.68
C LYS A 25 9.88 0.47 -23.94
N GLY A 26 8.71 0.45 -24.59
CA GLY A 26 8.46 -0.36 -25.78
C GLY A 26 8.46 -1.88 -25.49
N ILE A 27 7.98 -2.27 -24.31
CA ILE A 27 7.85 -3.67 -23.90
C ILE A 27 6.36 -4.02 -23.81
N ASP A 28 5.91 -4.87 -24.72
CA ASP A 28 4.52 -5.30 -24.79
C ASP A 28 4.07 -6.00 -23.50
N SER A 29 2.89 -5.63 -22.99
CA SER A 29 2.27 -6.30 -21.85
C SER A 29 0.77 -6.47 -22.03
N ILE A 30 0.21 -7.53 -21.45
CA ILE A 30 -1.24 -7.74 -21.34
C ILE A 30 -1.59 -7.87 -19.86
N VAL A 31 -2.60 -7.12 -19.41
CA VAL A 31 -3.08 -7.16 -18.02
C VAL A 31 -4.34 -8.04 -17.94
N LEU A 32 -4.35 -9.00 -17.02
CA LEU A 32 -5.50 -9.83 -16.67
C LEU A 32 -6.03 -9.43 -15.29
N GLU A 33 -7.24 -8.90 -15.22
CA GLU A 33 -7.90 -8.57 -13.96
C GLU A 33 -9.14 -9.44 -13.76
N ARG A 34 -9.28 -10.01 -12.56
CA ARG A 34 -10.38 -10.91 -12.22
C ARG A 34 -11.72 -10.19 -12.08
N GLN A 35 -11.69 -8.93 -11.66
CA GLN A 35 -12.87 -8.10 -11.41
C GLN A 35 -13.16 -7.17 -12.60
N SER A 36 -14.30 -6.50 -12.58
CA SER A 36 -14.57 -5.43 -13.53
C SER A 36 -13.78 -4.16 -13.16
N LYS A 37 -13.53 -3.28 -14.14
CA LYS A 37 -12.93 -1.96 -13.90
C LYS A 37 -13.69 -1.18 -12.82
N ASP A 38 -15.01 -1.16 -12.89
CA ASP A 38 -15.87 -0.47 -11.91
C ASP A 38 -15.68 -0.99 -10.48
N TYR A 39 -15.48 -2.29 -10.32
CA TYR A 39 -15.20 -2.88 -9.02
C TYR A 39 -13.85 -2.39 -8.48
N VAL A 40 -12.81 -2.40 -9.32
CA VAL A 40 -11.46 -1.97 -8.94
C VAL A 40 -11.45 -0.50 -8.52
N LEU A 41 -12.10 0.38 -9.29
CA LEU A 41 -12.15 1.82 -9.01
C LEU A 41 -12.92 2.16 -7.72
N LYS A 42 -13.86 1.32 -7.28
CA LYS A 42 -14.59 1.54 -6.01
C LYS A 42 -13.80 1.20 -4.75
N ARG A 43 -12.60 0.61 -4.87
CA ARG A 43 -11.82 0.18 -3.69
C ARG A 43 -11.11 1.35 -3.01
N ILE A 44 -11.66 1.79 -1.89
CA ILE A 44 -11.04 2.80 -1.03
C ILE A 44 -9.88 2.17 -0.25
N ARG A 45 -8.66 2.65 -0.50
CA ARG A 45 -7.41 2.14 0.12
C ARG A 45 -6.50 3.28 0.55
N ALA A 46 -5.22 3.24 0.17
CA ALA A 46 -4.19 4.17 0.61
C ALA A 46 -4.55 5.63 0.28
N GLY A 47 -4.01 6.55 1.09
CA GLY A 47 -4.20 7.99 0.90
C GLY A 47 -2.93 8.81 1.10
N VAL A 48 -1.77 8.18 1.34
CA VAL A 48 -0.51 8.86 1.64
C VAL A 48 0.61 8.27 0.77
N LEU A 49 1.30 9.14 0.04
CA LEU A 49 2.39 8.81 -0.86
C LEU A 49 3.74 9.25 -0.28
N GLU A 50 4.70 8.36 -0.37
CA GLU A 50 6.10 8.63 -0.09
C GLU A 50 6.74 9.46 -1.21
N TYR A 51 7.86 10.13 -0.89
CA TYR A 51 8.58 10.93 -1.86
C TYR A 51 9.03 10.14 -3.09
N GLY A 52 9.48 8.90 -2.91
CA GLY A 52 9.86 8.01 -4.02
C GLY A 52 8.70 7.73 -4.98
N THR A 53 7.49 7.54 -4.44
CA THR A 53 6.27 7.34 -5.23
C THR A 53 5.89 8.60 -5.99
N ILE A 54 5.89 9.76 -5.33
CA ILE A 54 5.61 11.06 -5.96
C ILE A 54 6.58 11.28 -7.13
N LYS A 55 7.88 11.05 -6.89
CA LYS A 55 8.90 11.20 -7.92
C LYS A 55 8.67 10.24 -9.08
N LEU A 56 8.42 8.95 -8.81
CA LEU A 56 8.21 7.97 -9.88
C LEU A 56 7.00 8.32 -10.73
N LEU A 57 5.87 8.70 -10.12
CA LEU A 57 4.66 9.08 -10.85
C LEU A 57 4.91 10.29 -11.77
N ARG A 58 5.70 11.27 -11.33
CA ARG A 58 6.14 12.39 -12.19
C ARG A 58 7.07 11.93 -13.31
N ASP A 59 8.03 11.07 -13.01
CA ASP A 59 9.02 10.55 -13.97
C ASP A 59 8.37 9.70 -15.10
N VAL A 60 7.13 9.23 -14.90
CA VAL A 60 6.38 8.39 -15.84
C VAL A 60 5.12 9.07 -16.38
N ASP A 61 5.06 10.40 -16.35
CA ASP A 61 3.97 11.21 -16.91
C ASP A 61 2.57 10.96 -16.28
N LEU A 62 2.55 10.60 -14.99
CA LEU A 62 1.33 10.46 -14.17
C LEU A 62 1.26 11.51 -13.05
N GLY A 63 2.06 12.57 -13.14
CA GLY A 63 2.19 13.61 -12.10
C GLY A 63 1.12 14.71 -12.15
N ASP A 64 0.55 15.02 -13.32
CA ASP A 64 -0.21 16.27 -13.54
C ASP A 64 -1.44 16.43 -12.63
N ARG A 65 -2.27 15.38 -12.51
CA ARG A 65 -3.47 15.43 -11.64
C ARG A 65 -3.07 15.37 -10.17
N MET A 66 -2.10 14.52 -9.84
CA MET A 66 -1.53 14.40 -8.50
C MET A 66 -0.99 15.75 -8.00
N ASP A 67 -0.27 16.51 -8.83
CA ASP A 67 0.31 17.80 -8.46
C ASP A 67 -0.74 18.92 -8.31
N ARG A 68 -1.87 18.80 -9.02
CA ARG A 68 -2.99 19.76 -8.93
C ARG A 68 -3.91 19.50 -7.74
N GLU A 69 -4.20 18.23 -7.45
CA GLU A 69 -5.24 17.81 -6.51
C GLU A 69 -4.68 17.23 -5.20
N GLY A 70 -3.43 16.76 -5.22
CA GLY A 70 -2.73 16.24 -4.05
C GLY A 70 -2.37 17.34 -3.07
N HIS A 71 -2.34 17.00 -1.79
CA HIS A 71 -1.98 17.93 -0.71
C HIS A 71 -0.62 17.55 -0.16
N LEU A 72 0.36 18.44 -0.29
CA LEU A 72 1.67 18.24 0.30
C LEU A 72 1.58 18.36 1.82
N HIS A 73 2.28 17.47 2.51
CA HIS A 73 2.46 17.52 3.95
C HIS A 73 3.95 17.46 4.27
N ASP A 74 4.37 18.26 5.23
CA ASP A 74 5.75 18.23 5.73
C ASP A 74 5.95 17.10 6.76
N GLY A 75 4.89 16.40 7.12
CA GLY A 75 4.90 15.37 8.16
C GLY A 75 3.52 14.96 8.62
N THR A 76 3.46 14.30 9.77
CA THR A 76 2.20 13.93 10.44
C THR A 76 2.30 14.13 11.94
N HIS A 77 1.20 14.48 12.57
CA HIS A 77 1.13 14.61 14.02
C HIS A 77 0.89 13.26 14.70
N ILE A 78 1.49 13.10 15.88
CA ILE A 78 1.08 12.13 16.89
C ILE A 78 0.57 12.92 18.09
N VAL A 79 -0.68 12.67 18.48
CA VAL A 79 -1.22 13.10 19.76
C VAL A 79 -1.29 11.90 20.68
N TRP A 80 -0.92 12.11 21.93
CA TRP A 80 -0.85 11.05 22.93
C TRP A 80 -1.52 11.56 24.20
N GLN A 81 -2.37 10.72 24.79
CA GLN A 81 -3.11 11.08 26.01
C GLN A 81 -2.19 11.60 27.12
N GLU A 82 -2.50 12.79 27.66
CA GLU A 82 -1.71 13.45 28.71
C GLU A 82 -0.27 13.83 28.31
N ARG A 83 0.01 13.99 27.01
CA ARG A 83 1.31 14.46 26.51
C ARG A 83 1.13 15.58 25.49
N ASP A 84 2.20 16.35 25.32
CA ASP A 84 2.27 17.34 24.27
C ASP A 84 2.23 16.67 22.88
N PRO A 85 1.58 17.30 21.88
CA PRO A 85 1.62 16.83 20.50
C PRO A 85 3.05 16.74 19.97
N PHE A 86 3.32 15.68 19.22
CA PHE A 86 4.58 15.47 18.52
C PHE A 86 4.36 15.55 17.01
N PHE A 87 5.33 16.07 16.26
CA PHE A 87 5.27 16.16 14.80
C PHE A 87 6.44 15.40 14.17
N ILE A 88 6.13 14.45 13.30
CA ILE A 88 7.14 13.74 12.49
C ILE A 88 7.51 14.64 11.32
N ASP A 89 8.51 15.50 11.50
CA ASP A 89 8.90 16.51 10.51
C ASP A 89 9.81 15.94 9.42
N THR A 90 9.22 15.49 8.31
CA THR A 90 9.97 14.92 7.19
C THR A 90 10.79 15.96 6.45
N VAL A 91 10.32 17.21 6.35
CA VAL A 91 11.04 18.27 5.63
C VAL A 91 12.23 18.79 6.42
N LYS A 92 12.11 19.01 7.74
CA LYS A 92 13.23 19.42 8.59
C LYS A 92 14.39 18.44 8.50
N TYR A 93 14.11 17.15 8.55
CA TYR A 93 15.17 16.12 8.65
C TYR A 93 15.65 15.58 7.31
N THR A 94 14.83 15.66 6.26
CA THR A 94 15.15 15.01 4.96
C THR A 94 15.03 15.94 3.76
N GLY A 95 14.43 17.12 3.92
CA GLY A 95 14.13 18.06 2.84
C GLY A 95 13.05 17.58 1.86
N LYS A 96 12.31 16.51 2.20
CA LYS A 96 11.36 15.85 1.29
C LYS A 96 9.95 15.87 1.91
N PRO A 97 8.94 16.38 1.18
CA PRO A 97 7.56 16.33 1.63
C PRO A 97 6.89 15.00 1.24
N MET A 98 5.87 14.62 1.99
CA MET A 98 4.93 13.57 1.61
C MET A 98 3.68 14.18 0.96
N MET A 99 2.79 13.34 0.42
CA MET A 99 1.57 13.82 -0.22
C MET A 99 0.36 12.99 0.16
N ALA A 100 -0.74 13.66 0.52
CA ALA A 100 -2.05 13.05 0.59
C ALA A 100 -2.68 13.06 -0.81
N TYR A 101 -2.80 11.89 -1.41
CA TYR A 101 -3.46 11.67 -2.71
C TYR A 101 -4.01 10.24 -2.75
N GLY A 102 -5.30 10.11 -3.07
CA GLY A 102 -6.01 8.84 -2.95
C GLY A 102 -5.57 7.80 -3.97
N GLN A 103 -5.40 6.55 -3.54
CA GLN A 103 -5.08 5.43 -4.44
C GLN A 103 -6.11 5.27 -5.58
N THR A 104 -7.38 5.59 -5.31
CA THR A 104 -8.43 5.56 -6.33
C THR A 104 -8.10 6.50 -7.50
N ALA A 105 -7.66 7.72 -7.22
CA ALA A 105 -7.30 8.69 -8.26
C ALA A 105 -6.08 8.23 -9.08
N ILE A 106 -5.06 7.66 -8.43
CA ILE A 106 -3.92 7.04 -9.13
C ILE A 106 -4.38 5.92 -10.06
N THR A 107 -5.32 5.09 -9.59
CA THR A 107 -5.84 3.97 -10.36
C THR A 107 -6.69 4.44 -11.55
N GLU A 108 -7.51 5.48 -11.36
CA GLU A 108 -8.24 6.17 -12.44
C GLU A 108 -7.30 6.70 -13.52
N ASP A 109 -6.25 7.42 -13.11
CA ASP A 109 -5.28 8.03 -14.02
C ASP A 109 -4.51 6.96 -14.80
N LEU A 110 -4.15 5.86 -14.14
CA LEU A 110 -3.52 4.70 -14.77
C LEU A 110 -4.43 4.05 -15.81
N TYR A 111 -5.69 3.77 -15.47
CA TYR A 111 -6.65 3.23 -16.45
C TYR A 111 -6.81 4.16 -17.65
N ALA A 112 -6.98 5.47 -17.41
CA ALA A 112 -7.12 6.45 -18.48
C ALA A 112 -5.88 6.51 -19.38
N ALA A 113 -4.68 6.47 -18.79
CA ALA A 113 -3.42 6.46 -19.54
C ALA A 113 -3.27 5.19 -20.38
N ARG A 114 -3.56 4.00 -19.82
CA ARG A 114 -3.49 2.72 -20.53
C ARG A 114 -4.53 2.64 -21.66
N GLU A 115 -5.76 3.08 -21.42
CA GLU A 115 -6.82 3.11 -22.45
C GLU A 115 -6.48 4.06 -23.59
N LYS A 116 -5.94 5.25 -23.28
CA LYS A 116 -5.46 6.20 -24.30
C LYS A 116 -4.32 5.62 -25.14
N ALA A 117 -3.47 4.80 -24.55
CA ALA A 117 -2.39 4.09 -25.25
C ALA A 117 -2.88 2.85 -26.04
N GLY A 118 -4.17 2.49 -25.95
CA GLY A 118 -4.70 1.28 -26.59
C GLY A 118 -4.19 -0.01 -25.96
N ALA A 119 -3.80 0.04 -24.68
CA ALA A 119 -3.29 -1.11 -23.95
C ALA A 119 -4.34 -2.21 -23.83
N GLU A 120 -3.90 -3.47 -23.87
CA GLU A 120 -4.79 -4.60 -23.69
C GLU A 120 -4.96 -4.93 -22.20
N ILE A 121 -6.10 -4.54 -21.65
CA ILE A 121 -6.54 -4.91 -20.29
C ILE A 121 -7.78 -5.80 -20.43
N ILE A 122 -7.65 -7.05 -19.99
CA ILE A 122 -8.73 -8.03 -19.99
C ILE A 122 -9.30 -8.08 -18.57
N ASP A 123 -10.45 -7.43 -18.38
CA ASP A 123 -11.21 -7.49 -17.13
C ASP A 123 -12.05 -8.78 -17.03
N GLU A 124 -12.57 -9.06 -15.85
CA GLU A 124 -13.37 -10.26 -15.55
C GLU A 124 -12.74 -11.57 -16.05
N ALA A 125 -11.40 -11.63 -16.06
CA ALA A 125 -10.64 -12.83 -16.39
C ALA A 125 -10.73 -13.82 -15.22
N ALA A 126 -11.64 -14.78 -15.33
CA ALA A 126 -11.86 -15.80 -14.32
C ALA A 126 -10.85 -16.96 -14.43
N ASP A 127 -10.69 -17.74 -13.36
CA ASP A 127 -9.87 -18.97 -13.32
C ASP A 127 -8.48 -18.82 -13.96
N VAL A 128 -7.81 -17.70 -13.67
CA VAL A 128 -6.44 -17.46 -14.12
C VAL A 128 -5.51 -18.54 -13.56
N LYS A 129 -4.77 -19.21 -14.43
CA LYS A 129 -3.79 -20.25 -14.10
C LYS A 129 -2.48 -19.98 -14.81
N LEU A 130 -1.38 -20.17 -14.10
CA LEU A 130 -0.02 -19.92 -14.57
C LEU A 130 0.66 -21.25 -14.82
N HIS A 131 1.31 -21.39 -15.98
CA HIS A 131 1.87 -22.66 -16.45
C HIS A 131 3.32 -22.50 -16.85
N ASP A 132 4.06 -23.60 -16.75
CA ASP A 132 5.45 -23.74 -17.22
C ASP A 132 6.39 -22.63 -16.69
N LEU A 133 6.19 -22.26 -15.41
CA LEU A 133 6.87 -21.13 -14.78
C LEU A 133 8.40 -21.25 -14.76
N THR A 134 8.94 -22.47 -14.81
CA THR A 134 10.38 -22.75 -14.82
C THR A 134 10.96 -22.95 -16.21
N ASP A 135 10.12 -22.98 -17.24
CA ASP A 135 10.54 -23.21 -18.62
C ASP A 135 10.78 -21.87 -19.34
N ASP A 136 11.28 -21.94 -20.58
CA ASP A 136 11.57 -20.75 -21.39
C ASP A 136 10.33 -20.12 -22.04
N LYS A 137 9.17 -20.78 -21.97
CA LYS A 137 7.94 -20.35 -22.64
C LYS A 137 6.73 -20.49 -21.70
N PRO A 138 6.69 -19.73 -20.59
CA PRO A 138 5.53 -19.75 -19.70
C PRO A 138 4.29 -19.24 -20.43
N PHE A 139 3.12 -19.64 -19.95
CA PHE A 139 1.86 -19.13 -20.48
C PHE A 139 0.81 -19.03 -19.39
N VAL A 140 -0.21 -18.23 -19.67
CA VAL A 140 -1.35 -18.00 -18.79
C VAL A 140 -2.61 -18.46 -19.48
N THR A 141 -3.47 -19.19 -18.75
CA THR A 141 -4.83 -19.48 -19.20
C THR A 141 -5.84 -18.78 -18.30
N TYR A 142 -6.97 -18.38 -18.85
CA TYR A 142 -8.07 -17.76 -18.12
C TYR A 142 -9.39 -18.08 -18.81
N VAL A 143 -10.50 -17.76 -18.16
CA VAL A 143 -11.86 -17.87 -18.73
C VAL A 143 -12.44 -16.46 -18.88
N LYS A 144 -12.91 -16.12 -20.09
CA LYS A 144 -13.68 -14.91 -20.37
C LYS A 144 -14.88 -15.29 -21.22
N ASP A 145 -16.06 -14.79 -20.85
CA ASP A 145 -17.33 -15.08 -21.53
C ASP A 145 -17.60 -16.59 -21.74
N GLY A 146 -17.23 -17.40 -20.75
CA GLY A 146 -17.38 -18.85 -20.75
C GLY A 146 -16.41 -19.62 -21.64
N ARG A 147 -15.40 -18.95 -22.23
CA ARG A 147 -14.38 -19.57 -23.09
C ARG A 147 -13.03 -19.56 -22.39
N GLN A 148 -12.33 -20.70 -22.49
CA GLN A 148 -10.95 -20.79 -22.05
C GLN A 148 -10.03 -20.16 -23.10
N GLU A 149 -9.22 -19.22 -22.66
CA GLU A 149 -8.29 -18.45 -23.48
C GLU A 149 -6.84 -18.70 -23.01
N ARG A 150 -5.87 -18.38 -23.87
CA ARG A 150 -4.43 -18.56 -23.61
C ARG A 150 -3.61 -17.37 -24.12
N ILE A 151 -2.68 -16.93 -23.28
CA ILE A 151 -1.65 -15.93 -23.58
C ILE A 151 -0.27 -16.58 -23.38
N ASP A 152 0.52 -16.65 -24.45
CA ASP A 152 1.94 -17.01 -24.38
C ASP A 152 2.77 -15.77 -24.03
N CYS A 153 3.76 -15.93 -23.15
CA CYS A 153 4.62 -14.83 -22.71
C CYS A 153 6.06 -15.27 -22.44
N ASP A 154 6.96 -14.30 -22.32
CA ASP A 154 8.34 -14.55 -21.91
C ASP A 154 8.45 -14.54 -20.37
N PHE A 155 7.68 -13.67 -19.70
CA PHE A 155 7.60 -13.58 -18.24
C PHE A 155 6.20 -13.25 -17.73
N ILE A 156 5.97 -13.53 -16.45
CA ILE A 156 4.72 -13.23 -15.73
C ILE A 156 5.02 -12.30 -14.55
N ALA A 157 4.28 -11.20 -14.41
CA ALA A 157 4.29 -10.35 -13.23
C ALA A 157 2.98 -10.50 -12.45
N ALA A 158 3.03 -11.14 -11.30
CA ALA A 158 1.89 -11.31 -10.41
C ALA A 158 1.74 -10.09 -9.48
N CYS A 159 0.78 -9.24 -9.83
CA CYS A 159 0.36 -8.03 -9.12
C CYS A 159 -1.09 -8.19 -8.58
N ASP A 160 -1.49 -9.43 -8.30
CA ASP A 160 -2.87 -9.88 -8.09
C ASP A 160 -3.31 -9.88 -6.61
N GLY A 161 -2.50 -9.24 -5.77
CA GLY A 161 -2.78 -8.96 -4.37
C GLY A 161 -2.72 -10.18 -3.46
N PHE A 162 -3.12 -9.98 -2.21
CA PHE A 162 -2.89 -10.97 -1.14
C PHE A 162 -3.53 -12.34 -1.40
N HIS A 163 -4.64 -12.40 -2.14
CA HIS A 163 -5.32 -13.66 -2.46
C HIS A 163 -5.15 -14.07 -3.93
N GLY A 164 -4.18 -13.47 -4.62
CA GLY A 164 -3.84 -13.75 -5.99
C GLY A 164 -3.34 -15.19 -6.23
N VAL A 165 -3.40 -15.62 -7.47
CA VAL A 165 -2.91 -16.93 -7.93
C VAL A 165 -1.39 -16.97 -8.03
N GLY A 166 -0.74 -15.82 -8.25
CA GLY A 166 0.72 -15.73 -8.43
C GLY A 166 1.49 -16.40 -7.30
N ARG A 167 1.33 -15.91 -6.06
CA ARG A 167 2.03 -16.51 -4.90
C ARG A 167 1.66 -17.98 -4.67
N GLN A 168 0.41 -18.36 -4.92
CA GLN A 168 -0.08 -19.73 -4.78
C GLN A 168 0.51 -20.69 -5.82
N SER A 169 1.08 -20.16 -6.91
CA SER A 169 1.71 -20.95 -7.97
C SER A 169 3.17 -21.30 -7.66
N ILE A 170 3.72 -20.82 -6.53
CA ILE A 170 5.06 -21.18 -6.07
C ILE A 170 4.97 -22.44 -5.18
N PRO A 171 5.78 -23.48 -5.43
CA PRO A 171 5.82 -24.66 -4.57
C PRO A 171 6.09 -24.33 -3.09
N THR A 172 5.39 -25.01 -2.19
CA THR A 172 5.43 -24.74 -0.75
C THR A 172 6.76 -25.11 -0.08
N ASP A 173 7.57 -25.96 -0.72
CA ASP A 173 8.93 -26.29 -0.32
C ASP A 173 9.96 -25.22 -0.71
N ILE A 174 9.58 -24.31 -1.62
CA ILE A 174 10.40 -23.16 -2.05
C ILE A 174 9.97 -21.89 -1.31
N LEU A 175 8.66 -21.65 -1.22
CA LEU A 175 8.10 -20.44 -0.63
C LEU A 175 8.19 -20.46 0.89
N ARG A 176 8.84 -19.45 1.46
CA ARG A 176 8.81 -19.15 2.88
C ARG A 176 7.92 -17.93 3.11
N THR A 177 7.09 -18.01 4.14
CA THR A 177 6.21 -16.92 4.53
C THR A 177 6.44 -16.54 5.97
N TYR A 178 6.53 -15.23 6.23
CA TYR A 178 6.65 -14.66 7.55
C TYR A 178 5.38 -13.87 7.82
N GLU A 179 4.69 -14.14 8.93
CA GLU A 179 3.39 -13.54 9.22
C GLU A 179 3.27 -13.13 10.69
N GLN A 180 2.72 -11.93 10.90
CA GLN A 180 2.23 -11.48 12.20
C GLN A 180 0.82 -10.93 12.01
N VAL A 181 -0.16 -11.58 12.65
CA VAL A 181 -1.53 -11.06 12.75
C VAL A 181 -1.66 -10.26 14.03
N TYR A 182 -2.27 -9.07 13.97
CA TYR A 182 -2.48 -8.22 15.14
C TYR A 182 -3.87 -8.47 15.73
N PRO A 183 -4.03 -8.46 17.06
CA PRO A 183 -5.28 -8.85 17.74
C PRO A 183 -6.34 -7.73 17.74
N PHE A 184 -6.40 -6.94 16.67
CA PHE A 184 -7.34 -5.82 16.50
C PHE A 184 -7.47 -5.44 15.02
N GLY A 185 -8.56 -4.74 14.70
CA GLY A 185 -8.82 -4.16 13.40
C GLY A 185 -8.84 -2.62 13.46
N TRP A 186 -8.91 -2.01 12.29
CA TRP A 186 -9.29 -0.61 12.13
C TRP A 186 -10.71 -0.53 11.58
N LEU A 187 -11.65 -0.07 12.40
CA LEU A 187 -12.94 0.40 11.94
C LEU A 187 -12.71 1.77 11.28
N GLY A 188 -12.88 1.84 9.97
CA GLY A 188 -12.74 3.07 9.21
C GLY A 188 -14.07 3.56 8.67
N ILE A 189 -14.26 4.88 8.65
CA ILE A 189 -15.36 5.53 7.94
C ILE A 189 -14.84 6.57 6.96
N MET A 190 -15.56 6.74 5.85
CA MET A 190 -15.39 7.86 4.93
C MET A 190 -16.63 8.75 5.01
N SER A 191 -16.45 10.06 5.08
CA SER A 191 -17.54 11.04 5.17
C SER A 191 -17.25 12.26 4.30
N GLU A 192 -18.29 12.81 3.68
CA GLU A 192 -18.23 14.07 2.93
C GLU A 192 -18.21 15.26 3.90
N THR A 193 -17.15 15.35 4.69
CA THR A 193 -16.90 16.40 5.67
C THR A 193 -15.49 16.96 5.52
N PRO A 194 -15.28 18.25 5.83
CA PRO A 194 -13.94 18.83 5.77
C PRO A 194 -13.02 18.13 6.79
N PRO A 195 -11.80 17.75 6.38
CA PRO A 195 -10.84 17.09 7.25
C PRO A 195 -10.19 18.07 8.24
N LEU A 196 -9.52 17.52 9.26
CA LEU A 196 -8.52 18.27 9.99
C LEU A 196 -7.36 18.68 9.05
N PRO A 197 -6.65 19.80 9.31
CA PRO A 197 -5.59 20.29 8.41
C PRO A 197 -4.49 19.27 8.15
N ASP A 198 -4.15 18.49 9.17
CA ASP A 198 -3.07 17.51 9.14
C ASP A 198 -3.58 16.08 9.31
N ILE A 199 -2.73 15.12 8.91
CA ILE A 199 -2.90 13.72 9.27
C ILE A 199 -2.43 13.56 10.72
N ILE A 200 -3.30 13.04 11.58
CA ILE A 200 -3.05 12.95 13.01
C ILE A 200 -3.32 11.53 13.49
N TYR A 201 -2.27 10.87 13.96
CA TYR A 201 -2.37 9.66 14.75
C TYR A 201 -2.69 10.01 16.21
N ALA A 202 -3.61 9.29 16.82
CA ALA A 202 -3.97 9.47 18.21
C ALA A 202 -3.76 8.16 18.99
N GLN A 203 -2.93 8.23 20.03
CA GLN A 203 -2.80 7.17 21.03
C GLN A 203 -3.62 7.54 22.26
N HIS A 204 -4.54 6.66 22.63
CA HIS A 204 -5.42 6.83 23.79
C HIS A 204 -5.58 5.48 24.51
N ASP A 205 -5.93 5.48 25.79
CA ASP A 205 -6.14 4.25 26.57
C ASP A 205 -7.33 3.40 26.05
N ASN A 206 -8.32 4.01 25.39
CA ASN A 206 -9.40 3.28 24.66
C ASN A 206 -8.92 2.65 23.33
N GLY A 207 -7.67 2.88 22.93
CA GLY A 207 -7.10 2.39 21.68
C GLY A 207 -6.73 3.50 20.71
N PHE A 208 -6.08 3.10 19.63
CA PHE A 208 -5.64 3.98 18.56
C PHE A 208 -6.79 4.67 17.82
N ALA A 209 -6.55 5.88 17.32
CA ALA A 209 -7.36 6.52 16.29
C ALA A 209 -6.50 7.25 15.25
N LEU A 210 -7.08 7.55 14.09
CA LEU A 210 -6.43 8.26 13.00
C LEU A 210 -7.42 9.22 12.34
N ALA A 211 -7.01 10.48 12.23
CA ALA A 211 -7.62 11.47 11.36
C ALA A 211 -6.78 11.58 10.08
N SER A 212 -7.41 11.28 8.95
CA SER A 212 -6.79 11.33 7.62
C SER A 212 -7.77 11.96 6.63
N GLN A 213 -7.30 12.17 5.41
CA GLN A 213 -8.03 12.93 4.40
C GLN A 213 -7.87 12.33 3.00
N ARG A 214 -8.70 12.79 2.07
CA ARG A 214 -8.60 12.46 0.64
C ARG A 214 -8.56 13.73 -0.21
N ASN A 215 -9.45 14.68 0.08
CA ASN A 215 -9.52 16.00 -0.55
C ASN A 215 -10.19 16.98 0.43
N PRO A 216 -10.32 18.28 0.09
CA PRO A 216 -10.81 19.30 1.03
C PRO A 216 -12.21 19.07 1.61
N MET A 217 -13.02 18.19 1.03
CA MET A 217 -14.37 17.86 1.50
C MET A 217 -14.59 16.36 1.73
N LEU A 218 -13.51 15.57 1.83
CA LEU A 218 -13.58 14.12 1.98
C LEU A 218 -12.60 13.64 3.05
N SER A 219 -13.16 13.28 4.20
CA SER A 219 -12.42 12.82 5.36
C SER A 219 -12.38 11.29 5.45
N ARG A 220 -11.30 10.77 6.05
CA ARG A 220 -11.18 9.35 6.39
C ARG A 220 -10.71 9.22 7.84
N TYR A 221 -11.54 8.64 8.68
CA TYR A 221 -11.22 8.41 10.08
C TYR A 221 -11.13 6.92 10.39
N TYR A 222 -10.29 6.56 11.35
CA TYR A 222 -10.19 5.20 11.85
C TYR A 222 -10.14 5.18 13.37
N ILE A 223 -10.72 4.15 13.95
CA ILE A 223 -10.51 3.77 15.35
C ILE A 223 -10.10 2.30 15.42
N GLN A 224 -9.21 1.97 16.35
CA GLN A 224 -8.93 0.58 16.70
C GLN A 224 -10.17 -0.05 17.34
N CYS A 225 -10.51 -1.25 16.88
CA CYS A 225 -11.63 -2.05 17.38
C CYS A 225 -11.25 -3.54 17.48
N ASP A 226 -12.13 -4.35 18.05
CA ASP A 226 -12.06 -5.81 17.88
C ASP A 226 -12.13 -6.15 16.38
N VAL A 227 -11.25 -7.03 15.91
CA VAL A 227 -11.20 -7.45 14.50
C VAL A 227 -12.47 -8.18 14.06
N ASN A 228 -13.20 -8.78 15.01
CA ASN A 228 -14.46 -9.50 14.80
C ASN A 228 -15.69 -8.68 15.20
N ALA A 229 -15.55 -7.38 15.46
CA ALA A 229 -16.69 -6.53 15.78
C ALA A 229 -17.75 -6.56 14.65
N ASP A 230 -19.03 -6.60 15.02
CA ASP A 230 -20.11 -6.43 14.04
C ASP A 230 -20.23 -4.94 13.68
N LEU A 231 -20.28 -4.63 12.39
CA LEU A 231 -20.50 -3.26 11.91
C LEU A 231 -21.87 -2.69 12.34
N ASN A 232 -22.86 -3.56 12.58
CA ASN A 232 -24.18 -3.14 13.07
C ASN A 232 -24.10 -2.55 14.49
N ASP A 233 -23.09 -2.93 15.28
CA ASP A 233 -22.85 -2.36 16.60
C ASP A 233 -22.23 -0.97 16.53
N TRP A 234 -21.82 -0.51 15.35
CA TRP A 234 -21.15 0.78 15.15
C TRP A 234 -21.97 1.71 14.23
N PRO A 235 -23.12 2.22 14.70
CA PRO A 235 -23.79 3.33 14.01
C PRO A 235 -22.86 4.55 13.97
N ASP A 236 -23.11 5.47 13.01
CA ASP A 236 -22.23 6.64 12.79
C ASP A 236 -22.02 7.46 14.06
N ASP A 237 -23.08 7.73 14.81
CA ASP A 237 -23.00 8.51 16.06
C ASP A 237 -22.04 7.87 17.08
N ARG A 238 -22.13 6.55 17.28
CA ARG A 238 -21.23 5.81 18.18
C ARG A 238 -19.78 5.90 17.70
N PHE A 239 -19.54 5.78 16.39
CA PHE A 239 -18.19 5.93 15.84
C PHE A 239 -17.64 7.33 16.14
N TRP A 240 -18.43 8.37 15.89
CA TRP A 240 -17.99 9.75 16.08
C TRP A 240 -17.75 10.10 17.55
N GLU A 241 -18.61 9.62 18.45
CA GLU A 241 -18.43 9.75 19.89
C GLU A 241 -17.11 9.11 20.34
N GLU A 242 -16.87 7.85 19.95
CA GLU A 242 -15.65 7.13 20.31
C GLU A 242 -14.39 7.74 19.69
N LEU A 243 -14.46 8.20 18.44
CA LEU A 243 -13.37 8.92 17.79
C LEU A 243 -13.02 10.17 18.60
N LYS A 244 -14.02 10.99 18.93
CA LYS A 244 -13.85 12.26 19.65
C LYS A 244 -13.25 12.09 21.05
N VAL A 245 -13.51 10.98 21.73
CA VAL A 245 -12.89 10.64 23.01
C VAL A 245 -11.38 10.40 22.87
N ARG A 246 -10.93 9.85 21.74
CA ARG A 246 -9.52 9.48 21.52
C ARG A 246 -8.63 10.66 21.10
N PHE A 247 -9.22 11.82 20.78
CA PHE A 247 -8.49 13.03 20.44
C PHE A 247 -8.50 14.03 21.60
N PRO A 248 -7.44 14.85 21.75
CA PRO A 248 -7.46 15.99 22.66
C PRO A 248 -8.67 16.90 22.40
N ASP A 249 -9.22 17.45 23.48
CA ASP A 249 -10.40 18.33 23.50
C ASP A 249 -10.42 19.40 22.38
N GLU A 250 -9.28 20.06 22.14
CA GLU A 250 -9.16 21.10 21.13
C GLU A 250 -9.33 20.57 19.70
N LEU A 251 -8.75 19.40 19.39
CA LEU A 251 -8.90 18.75 18.08
C LEU A 251 -10.28 18.12 17.94
N SER A 252 -10.79 17.51 19.01
CA SER A 252 -12.11 16.88 19.05
C SER A 252 -13.24 17.86 18.68
N ARG A 253 -13.15 19.12 19.12
CA ARG A 253 -14.09 20.20 18.77
C ARG A 253 -14.00 20.64 17.30
N GLN A 254 -12.87 20.40 16.64
CA GLN A 254 -12.66 20.73 15.22
C GLN A 254 -13.16 19.64 14.27
N ILE A 255 -13.36 18.40 14.77
CA ILE A 255 -13.86 17.29 13.96
C ILE A 255 -15.32 17.54 13.56
N VAL A 256 -15.51 17.82 12.27
CA VAL A 256 -16.84 17.92 11.63
C VAL A 256 -17.33 16.52 11.28
N THR A 257 -18.43 16.13 11.90
CA THR A 257 -19.06 14.81 11.76
C THR A 257 -20.12 14.80 10.67
N GLY A 258 -20.40 13.65 10.08
CA GLY A 258 -21.42 13.49 9.04
C GLY A 258 -21.73 12.01 8.77
N PRO A 259 -22.72 11.72 7.91
CA PRO A 259 -23.05 10.35 7.55
C PRO A 259 -21.87 9.66 6.86
N SER A 260 -21.66 8.37 7.16
CA SER A 260 -20.66 7.57 6.47
C SER A 260 -21.16 7.18 5.08
N ILE A 261 -20.31 7.37 4.06
CA ILE A 261 -20.54 6.88 2.69
C ILE A 261 -19.85 5.54 2.44
N GLU A 262 -18.87 5.19 3.29
CA GLU A 262 -18.31 3.86 3.41
C GLU A 262 -17.90 3.60 4.85
N LYS A 263 -18.09 2.35 5.30
CA LYS A 263 -17.67 1.87 6.60
C LYS A 263 -17.23 0.42 6.51
N SER A 264 -16.04 0.12 7.04
CA SER A 264 -15.49 -1.24 7.04
C SER A 264 -14.50 -1.46 8.17
N ILE A 265 -14.28 -2.72 8.53
CA ILE A 265 -13.21 -3.14 9.43
C ILE A 265 -12.10 -3.75 8.58
N ALA A 266 -10.89 -3.18 8.69
CA ALA A 266 -9.70 -3.74 8.09
C ALA A 266 -8.88 -4.49 9.16
N PRO A 267 -8.60 -5.80 8.99
CA PRO A 267 -7.68 -6.50 9.87
C PRO A 267 -6.24 -5.99 9.65
N LEU A 268 -5.46 -5.98 10.73
CA LEU A 268 -4.05 -5.59 10.66
C LEU A 268 -3.18 -6.84 10.56
N ARG A 269 -2.21 -6.81 9.65
CA ARG A 269 -1.28 -7.91 9.35
C ARG A 269 0.05 -7.35 8.87
N SER A 270 1.13 -8.01 9.27
CA SER A 270 2.42 -8.02 8.56
C SER A 270 2.57 -9.36 7.87
N PHE A 271 3.00 -9.37 6.61
CA PHE A 271 3.21 -10.58 5.82
C PHE A 271 4.32 -10.34 4.80
N VAL A 272 5.27 -11.27 4.69
CA VAL A 272 6.31 -11.24 3.66
C VAL A 272 6.49 -12.64 3.08
N ALA A 273 6.54 -12.74 1.76
CA ALA A 273 6.83 -13.94 1.01
C ALA A 273 8.25 -13.91 0.41
N GLU A 274 9.02 -14.98 0.63
CA GLU A 274 10.37 -15.14 0.11
C GLU A 274 10.53 -16.50 -0.59
N PRO A 275 11.16 -16.57 -1.78
CA PRO A 275 11.55 -15.44 -2.63
C PRO A 275 10.34 -14.76 -3.30
N MET A 276 10.54 -13.55 -3.84
CA MET A 276 9.55 -12.81 -4.64
C MET A 276 9.62 -13.16 -6.13
N ARG A 277 10.27 -14.28 -6.48
CA ARG A 277 10.43 -14.79 -7.84
C ARG A 277 10.37 -16.31 -7.84
N TYR A 278 9.74 -16.88 -8.86
CA TYR A 278 9.83 -18.31 -9.16
C TYR A 278 9.93 -18.51 -10.68
N GLY A 279 11.11 -18.95 -11.15
CA GLY A 279 11.41 -19.08 -12.58
C GLY A 279 11.21 -17.77 -13.35
N ARG A 280 10.23 -17.75 -14.26
CA ARG A 280 9.83 -16.61 -15.10
C ARG A 280 8.71 -15.76 -14.49
N MET A 281 8.27 -16.05 -13.25
CA MET A 281 7.25 -15.29 -12.53
C MET A 281 7.86 -14.42 -11.42
N PHE A 282 7.36 -13.20 -11.29
CA PHE A 282 7.76 -12.22 -10.27
C PHE A 282 6.53 -11.73 -9.49
N LEU A 283 6.62 -11.66 -8.17
CA LEU A 283 5.58 -11.12 -7.30
C LEU A 283 5.83 -9.63 -7.03
N ALA A 284 4.81 -8.79 -7.07
CA ALA A 284 4.92 -7.36 -6.73
C ALA A 284 3.71 -6.87 -5.89
N GLY A 285 3.97 -5.97 -4.94
CA GLY A 285 2.98 -5.40 -4.05
C GLY A 285 2.32 -6.43 -3.13
N ASP A 286 1.01 -6.29 -2.91
CA ASP A 286 0.22 -7.16 -2.03
C ASP A 286 0.29 -8.67 -2.37
N ALA A 287 0.74 -9.03 -3.57
CA ALA A 287 1.01 -10.43 -3.93
C ALA A 287 2.23 -11.00 -3.19
N ALA A 288 3.19 -10.17 -2.79
CA ALA A 288 4.41 -10.54 -2.09
C ALA A 288 4.38 -10.18 -0.60
N HIS A 289 3.83 -9.03 -0.23
CA HIS A 289 3.91 -8.52 1.15
C HIS A 289 2.68 -7.69 1.55
N ILE A 290 2.37 -7.65 2.84
CA ILE A 290 1.29 -6.84 3.42
C ILE A 290 1.80 -6.19 4.68
N VAL A 291 1.72 -4.87 4.76
CA VAL A 291 2.09 -4.10 5.96
C VAL A 291 0.84 -3.65 6.73
N PRO A 292 0.92 -3.47 8.05
CA PRO A 292 -0.15 -2.81 8.78
C PRO A 292 -0.24 -1.35 8.31
N PRO A 293 -1.46 -0.82 8.10
CA PRO A 293 -1.69 0.50 7.52
C PRO A 293 -1.17 1.65 8.39
N THR A 294 -0.77 1.39 9.64
CA THR A 294 -0.18 2.40 10.54
C THR A 294 1.01 3.11 9.92
N GLY A 295 1.87 2.39 9.17
CA GLY A 295 3.02 2.98 8.48
C GLY A 295 2.73 3.59 7.10
N ALA A 296 1.51 3.41 6.57
CA ALA A 296 1.12 3.83 5.21
C ALA A 296 2.07 3.34 4.08
N LYS A 297 2.68 2.14 4.22
CA LYS A 297 3.73 1.67 3.31
C LYS A 297 3.27 0.79 2.13
N GLY A 298 2.08 0.19 2.17
CA GLY A 298 1.68 -0.86 1.23
C GLY A 298 1.75 -0.46 -0.24
N LEU A 299 1.01 0.60 -0.63
CA LEU A 299 1.06 1.12 -2.00
C LEU A 299 2.47 1.58 -2.39
N ASN A 300 3.18 2.25 -1.47
CA ASN A 300 4.53 2.76 -1.71
C ASN A 300 5.56 1.63 -1.93
N LEU A 301 5.41 0.50 -1.25
CA LEU A 301 6.21 -0.70 -1.49
C LEU A 301 5.89 -1.32 -2.84
N ALA A 302 4.60 -1.43 -3.19
CA ALA A 302 4.20 -1.92 -4.51
C ALA A 302 4.80 -1.07 -5.64
N VAL A 303 4.87 0.26 -5.45
CA VAL A 303 5.52 1.18 -6.40
C VAL A 303 7.03 0.92 -6.50
N SER A 304 7.73 0.68 -5.38
CA SER A 304 9.15 0.33 -5.43
C SER A 304 9.41 -1.03 -6.11
N ASP A 305 8.56 -2.03 -5.87
CA ASP A 305 8.67 -3.33 -6.55
C ASP A 305 8.53 -3.18 -8.06
N VAL A 306 7.54 -2.40 -8.48
CA VAL A 306 7.29 -2.11 -9.90
C VAL A 306 8.46 -1.36 -10.52
N TYR A 307 9.05 -0.39 -9.81
CA TYR A 307 10.26 0.30 -10.25
C TYR A 307 11.41 -0.68 -10.51
N TYR A 308 11.71 -1.57 -9.56
CA TYR A 308 12.78 -2.58 -9.71
C TYR A 308 12.48 -3.54 -10.85
N LEU A 309 11.25 -4.02 -10.95
CA LEU A 309 10.85 -5.01 -11.94
C LEU A 309 10.84 -4.43 -13.36
N ALA A 310 10.31 -3.22 -13.55
CA ALA A 310 10.30 -2.54 -14.84
C ALA A 310 11.72 -2.30 -15.35
N ARG A 311 12.63 -1.86 -14.47
CA ARG A 311 14.04 -1.68 -14.78
C ARG A 311 14.73 -3.01 -15.13
N ALA A 312 14.40 -4.08 -14.42
CA ALA A 312 14.93 -5.40 -14.69
C ALA A 312 14.51 -5.90 -16.07
N PHE A 313 13.23 -5.73 -16.44
CA PHE A 313 12.74 -6.05 -17.78
C PHE A 313 13.36 -5.16 -18.86
N GLU A 314 13.45 -3.84 -18.65
CA GLU A 314 14.13 -2.92 -19.56
C GLU A 314 15.57 -3.36 -19.83
N THR A 315 16.32 -3.67 -18.78
CA THR A 315 17.71 -4.12 -18.90
C THR A 315 17.81 -5.46 -19.63
N HIS A 316 16.90 -6.39 -19.35
CA HIS A 316 16.86 -7.68 -20.03
C HIS A 316 16.61 -7.53 -21.53
N TYR A 317 15.59 -6.79 -21.94
CA TYR A 317 15.26 -6.65 -23.37
C TYR A 317 16.22 -5.71 -24.12
N ALA A 318 16.69 -4.63 -23.50
CA ALA A 318 17.56 -3.67 -24.16
C ALA A 318 19.02 -4.12 -24.23
N LYS A 319 19.50 -4.88 -23.24
CA LYS A 319 20.92 -5.24 -23.09
C LYS A 319 21.20 -6.74 -23.07
N GLY A 320 20.16 -7.59 -23.10
CA GLY A 320 20.31 -9.04 -22.96
C GLY A 320 20.85 -9.45 -21.58
N ASN A 321 20.69 -8.62 -20.55
CA ASN A 321 21.24 -8.84 -19.22
C ASN A 321 20.12 -9.07 -18.19
N SER A 322 20.10 -10.27 -17.60
CA SER A 322 19.11 -10.69 -16.61
C SER A 322 19.53 -10.49 -15.16
N ALA A 323 20.69 -9.89 -14.86
CA ALA A 323 21.20 -9.77 -13.50
C ALA A 323 20.18 -9.11 -12.53
N TYR A 324 19.50 -8.05 -12.97
CA TYR A 324 18.44 -7.42 -12.16
C TYR A 324 17.18 -8.28 -11.98
N LEU A 325 16.87 -9.16 -12.94
CA LEU A 325 15.79 -10.14 -12.76
C LEU A 325 16.21 -11.22 -11.76
N ASP A 326 17.47 -11.64 -11.80
CA ASP A 326 18.02 -12.63 -10.89
C ASP A 326 18.09 -12.10 -9.45
N ASP A 327 18.47 -10.83 -9.28
CA ASP A 327 18.60 -10.16 -7.98
C ASP A 327 17.30 -9.48 -7.50
N TYR A 328 16.20 -9.57 -8.26
CA TYR A 328 14.95 -8.87 -7.96
C TYR A 328 14.47 -9.10 -6.52
N SER A 329 14.40 -10.37 -6.10
CA SER A 329 13.93 -10.71 -4.75
C SER A 329 14.81 -10.09 -3.68
N ALA A 330 16.13 -10.21 -3.79
CA ALA A 330 17.06 -9.68 -2.79
C ALA A 330 16.95 -8.15 -2.69
N THR A 331 16.78 -7.47 -3.83
CA THR A 331 16.67 -6.00 -3.89
C THR A 331 15.35 -5.49 -3.32
N ALA A 332 14.23 -6.07 -3.76
CA ALA A 332 12.92 -5.69 -3.22
C ALA A 332 12.83 -5.98 -1.70
N LEU A 333 13.30 -7.15 -1.25
CA LEU A 333 13.18 -7.57 0.14
C LEU A 333 13.94 -6.68 1.13
N ARG A 334 15.07 -6.08 0.76
CA ARG A 334 15.78 -5.11 1.63
C ARG A 334 14.88 -3.93 2.01
N ARG A 335 14.15 -3.40 1.03
CA ARG A 335 13.21 -2.30 1.25
C ARG A 335 11.93 -2.76 1.96
N VAL A 336 11.38 -3.91 1.56
CA VAL A 336 10.18 -4.51 2.19
C VAL A 336 10.40 -4.72 3.69
N TRP A 337 11.51 -5.34 4.09
CA TRP A 337 11.79 -5.57 5.51
C TRP A 337 12.02 -4.27 6.29
N SER A 338 12.63 -3.26 5.67
CA SER A 338 12.80 -1.95 6.30
C SER A 338 11.45 -1.27 6.57
N ALA A 339 10.52 -1.33 5.60
CA ALA A 339 9.18 -0.78 5.73
C ALA A 339 8.28 -1.59 6.68
N GLU A 340 8.40 -2.92 6.68
CA GLU A 340 7.75 -3.80 7.65
C GLU A 340 8.19 -3.50 9.07
N ARG A 341 9.50 -3.36 9.32
CA ARG A 341 10.04 -2.99 10.64
C ARG A 341 9.47 -1.66 11.14
N LEU A 342 9.42 -0.64 10.28
CA LEU A 342 8.82 0.65 10.63
C LEU A 342 7.31 0.51 10.92
N SER A 343 6.58 -0.19 10.05
CA SER A 343 5.13 -0.35 10.17
C SER A 343 4.77 -1.13 11.44
N TRP A 344 5.45 -2.24 11.71
CA TRP A 344 5.35 -3.01 12.95
C TRP A 344 5.65 -2.14 14.18
N TRP A 345 6.73 -1.37 14.16
CA TRP A 345 7.12 -0.53 15.30
C TRP A 345 6.08 0.57 15.57
N LEU A 346 5.58 1.26 14.54
CA LEU A 346 4.50 2.25 14.69
C LEU A 346 3.21 1.60 15.20
N THR A 347 2.85 0.41 14.71
CA THR A 347 1.70 -0.34 15.22
C THR A 347 1.88 -0.68 16.69
N LYS A 348 3.06 -1.18 17.10
CA LYS A 348 3.39 -1.45 18.51
C LYS A 348 3.36 -0.20 19.38
N LEU A 349 3.83 0.94 18.88
CA LEU A 349 3.90 2.20 19.62
C LEU A 349 2.51 2.80 19.88
N LEU A 350 1.66 2.81 18.86
CA LEU A 350 0.44 3.62 18.84
C LEU A 350 -0.86 2.88 19.22
N HIS A 351 -0.83 1.55 19.34
CA HIS A 351 -2.02 0.75 19.64
C HIS A 351 -2.01 0.22 21.08
N VAL A 352 -3.20 -0.11 21.58
CA VAL A 352 -3.37 -0.80 22.86
C VAL A 352 -3.50 -2.30 22.60
N PHE A 353 -2.64 -3.12 23.19
CA PHE A 353 -2.67 -4.58 23.02
C PHE A 353 -3.46 -5.21 24.18
N PRO A 354 -4.44 -6.11 23.92
CA PRO A 354 -5.27 -6.69 24.98
C PRO A 354 -4.50 -7.45 26.07
N GLN A 355 -3.32 -7.98 25.73
CA GLN A 355 -2.46 -8.76 26.63
C GLN A 355 -1.19 -7.98 27.04
N GLU A 356 -1.15 -6.66 26.84
CA GLU A 356 0.00 -5.83 27.23
C GLU A 356 0.19 -5.87 28.75
N THR A 357 1.37 -6.30 29.19
CA THR A 357 1.74 -6.27 30.60
C THR A 357 2.03 -4.84 31.08
N PRO A 358 1.94 -4.56 32.40
CA PRO A 358 2.31 -3.25 32.93
C PRO A 358 3.75 -2.81 32.59
N PHE A 359 4.68 -3.77 32.49
CA PHE A 359 6.05 -3.51 32.07
C PHE A 359 6.12 -3.07 30.60
N GLU A 360 5.49 -3.82 29.70
CA GLU A 360 5.46 -3.48 28.27
C GLU A 360 4.79 -2.12 28.02
N LYS A 361 3.68 -1.81 28.71
CA LYS A 361 3.05 -0.48 28.66
C LYS A 361 4.03 0.62 29.05
N LYS A 362 4.79 0.44 30.13
CA LYS A 362 5.81 1.41 30.58
C LYS A 362 6.98 1.55 29.60
N VAL A 363 7.44 0.46 29.00
CA VAL A 363 8.48 0.48 27.94
C VAL A 363 7.98 1.24 26.72
N ARG A 364 6.77 0.96 26.22
CA ARG A 364 6.17 1.64 25.06
C ARG A 364 6.02 3.14 25.29
N ILE A 365 5.55 3.54 26.48
CA ILE A 365 5.46 4.94 26.90
C ILE A 365 6.84 5.61 26.89
N ASN A 366 7.86 4.94 27.43
CA ASN A 366 9.24 5.44 27.44
C ASN A 366 9.85 5.51 26.01
N ASP A 367 9.51 4.59 25.12
CA ASP A 367 9.93 4.63 23.71
C ASP A 367 9.39 5.89 23.01
N TYR A 368 8.13 6.26 23.28
CA TYR A 368 7.57 7.53 22.80
C TYR A 368 8.27 8.75 23.42
N ASP A 369 8.55 8.73 24.73
CA ASP A 369 9.27 9.84 25.39
C ASP A 369 10.66 10.03 24.79
N HIS A 370 11.36 8.92 24.54
CA HIS A 370 12.68 8.97 23.93
C HIS A 370 12.60 9.56 22.52
N LEU A 371 11.61 9.15 21.71
CA LEU A 371 11.37 9.74 20.40
C LEU A 371 11.16 11.26 20.49
N CYS A 372 10.32 11.72 21.41
CA CYS A 372 10.03 13.14 21.59
C CYS A 372 11.25 13.94 22.10
N ALA A 373 12.13 13.33 22.89
CA ALA A 373 13.28 14.02 23.48
C ALA A 373 14.57 13.95 22.64
N SER A 374 14.66 13.02 21.68
CA SER A 374 15.89 12.73 20.93
C SER A 374 15.79 13.16 19.47
N GLU A 375 16.42 14.28 19.11
CA GLU A 375 16.47 14.76 17.72
C GLU A 375 17.06 13.72 16.75
N ARG A 376 17.99 12.87 17.21
CA ARG A 376 18.53 11.76 16.40
C ARG A 376 17.50 10.68 16.13
N ALA A 377 16.65 10.35 17.12
CA ALA A 377 15.56 9.40 16.93
C ALA A 377 14.50 9.96 15.97
N GLN A 378 14.21 11.27 16.06
CA GLN A 378 13.28 11.96 15.18
C GLN A 378 13.77 11.97 13.73
N ALA A 379 15.05 12.27 13.51
CA ALA A 379 15.67 12.22 12.19
C ALA A 379 15.62 10.81 11.58
N ALA A 380 15.95 9.78 12.37
CA ALA A 380 15.89 8.38 11.92
C ALA A 380 14.45 7.92 11.61
N LEU A 381 13.46 8.38 12.39
CA LEU A 381 12.05 8.14 12.08
C LEU A 381 11.66 8.83 10.77
N ALA A 382 11.95 10.13 10.63
CA ALA A 382 11.61 10.91 9.45
C ALA A 382 12.17 10.29 8.15
N GLU A 383 13.42 9.83 8.17
CA GLU A 383 14.06 9.13 7.05
C GLU A 383 13.28 7.88 6.62
N GLN A 384 12.87 7.05 7.56
CA GLN A 384 12.11 5.84 7.26
C GLN A 384 10.65 6.17 6.91
N TYR A 385 10.09 7.21 7.52
CA TYR A 385 8.70 7.61 7.37
C TYR A 385 8.44 8.21 5.98
N ILE A 386 9.39 8.97 5.42
CA ILE A 386 9.31 9.48 4.04
C ILE A 386 9.61 8.43 2.97
N GLY A 387 10.11 7.26 3.38
CA GLY A 387 10.47 6.14 2.53
C GLY A 387 11.95 6.13 2.18
N LEU A 388 12.59 4.98 2.39
CA LEU A 388 14.00 4.79 2.01
C LEU A 388 14.16 4.92 0.48
N PRO A 389 15.31 5.43 0.00
CA PRO A 389 15.62 5.56 -1.41
C PRO A 389 15.41 4.25 -2.17
N PHE A 390 15.03 4.35 -3.45
CA PHE A 390 15.03 3.18 -4.34
C PHE A 390 16.47 2.85 -4.70
N GLU A 391 16.79 1.56 -4.75
CA GLU A 391 18.14 1.09 -5.07
C GLU A 391 18.42 1.14 -6.58
N ASP A 392 19.59 1.68 -6.92
CA ASP A 392 20.19 1.67 -8.26
C ASP A 392 21.09 0.44 -8.46
#